data_AF-A0A7W1M6G4-F1
#
_entry.id   AF-A0A7W1M6G4-F1
#
_cell.length_a   1.000
_cell.length_b   1.000
_cell.length_c   1.000
_cell.angle_alpha   90.00
_cell.angle_beta   90.00
_cell.angle_gamma   90.00
#
_symmetry.space_group_name_H-M   'P 1'
#
loop_
_entity.id
_entity.type
_entity.pdbx_description
1 polymer ?
#
loop_
_entity_poly.entity_id
_entity_poly.type
_entity_poly.pdbx_seq_one_letter_code
_entity_poly.pdbx_strand_id
1 'polypeptide(L)'
;MSTDPTGGQGGADAGAQRAGEPSEDELRAAYEAELSRITATDMMAQSAVSLLNIGVRRLGGGEGEPGQPAGAGAAQRDLEQVRDAIDGARALMEILARRIPQELGPLRDALSRLQMAYAREMQPGAAEPGA
;
A
#
# COMPACT_ATOMS: atom_id res chain seq x y z
N MET A 1 63.37 -18.00 48.64
CA MET A 1 62.96 -18.56 47.33
C MET A 1 61.48 -18.87 47.44
N SER A 2 60.64 -18.01 46.87
CA SER A 2 59.19 -18.01 47.05
C SER A 2 58.47 -18.04 45.69
N THR A 3 57.42 -18.88 45.67
CA THR A 3 56.20 -18.89 44.85
C THR A 3 56.27 -19.17 43.34
N ASP A 4 55.64 -20.29 42.98
CA ASP A 4 54.51 -20.36 42.03
C ASP A 4 53.26 -20.77 42.87
N PRO A 5 51.97 -20.65 42.46
CA PRO A 5 51.45 -20.26 41.15
C PRO A 5 50.22 -19.34 41.13
N THR A 6 49.95 -18.72 39.98
CA THR A 6 48.60 -18.27 39.58
C THR A 6 48.62 -18.15 38.05
N GLY A 7 48.01 -19.06 37.29
CA GLY A 7 46.61 -19.43 37.38
C GLY A 7 45.85 -18.56 36.39
N GLY A 8 45.65 -19.09 35.18
CA GLY A 8 45.20 -18.36 33.99
C GLY A 8 43.89 -17.61 34.17
N GLN A 9 43.89 -16.35 33.72
CA GLN A 9 42.70 -15.58 33.38
C GLN A 9 42.79 -15.25 31.90
N GLY A 10 42.37 -16.21 31.08
CA GLY A 10 42.28 -16.08 29.63
C GLY A 10 41.13 -16.96 29.16
N GLY A 11 39.92 -16.41 29.11
CA GLY A 11 38.77 -17.11 28.55
C GLY A 11 37.48 -16.96 29.36
N ALA A 12 37.01 -15.73 29.57
CA ALA A 12 35.66 -15.49 30.11
C ALA A 12 34.90 -14.38 29.36
N ASP A 13 35.34 -13.97 28.17
CA ASP A 13 34.76 -12.82 27.46
C ASP A 13 34.25 -13.13 26.03
N ALA A 14 34.23 -14.41 25.63
CA ALA A 14 33.68 -14.83 24.33
C ALA A 14 32.22 -15.35 24.41
N GLY A 15 31.63 -15.39 25.61
CA GLY A 15 30.31 -15.97 25.86
C GLY A 15 29.16 -14.97 26.01
N ALA A 16 29.45 -13.66 26.11
CA ALA A 16 28.46 -12.65 26.51
C ALA A 16 27.75 -11.94 25.34
N GLN A 17 28.03 -12.29 24.08
CA GLN A 17 27.56 -11.55 22.90
C GLN A 17 26.57 -12.30 21.99
N ARG A 18 25.96 -13.41 22.44
CA ARG A 18 24.84 -14.08 21.73
C ARG A 18 23.51 -14.05 22.49
N ALA A 19 23.32 -13.09 23.40
CA ALA A 19 22.10 -12.95 24.20
C ALA A 19 21.10 -11.91 23.62
N GLY A 20 21.17 -11.63 22.31
CA GLY A 20 20.41 -10.52 21.71
C GLY A 20 19.72 -10.80 20.37
N GLU A 21 19.99 -11.92 19.71
CA GLU A 21 19.25 -12.31 18.50
C GLU A 21 18.13 -13.29 18.87
N PRO A 22 16.88 -13.06 18.42
CA PRO A 22 15.80 -14.01 18.60
C PRO A 22 16.16 -15.36 17.98
N SER A 23 15.81 -16.45 18.66
CA SER A 23 15.96 -17.80 18.13
C SER A 23 15.09 -18.03 16.89
N GLU A 24 15.42 -19.03 16.07
CA GLU A 24 14.64 -19.36 14.87
C GLU A 24 13.16 -19.64 15.19
N ASP A 25 12.89 -20.32 16.31
CA ASP A 25 11.53 -20.62 16.75
C ASP A 25 10.79 -19.36 17.21
N GLU A 26 11.48 -18.42 17.87
CA GLU A 26 10.90 -17.11 18.23
C GLU A 26 10.64 -16.25 16.98
N LEU A 27 11.53 -16.28 15.99
CA LEU A 27 11.33 -15.60 14.70
C LEU A 27 10.13 -16.18 13.95
N ARG A 28 9.99 -17.52 13.92
CA ARG A 28 8.84 -18.20 13.30
C ARG A 28 7.53 -17.85 14.01
N ALA A 29 7.52 -17.90 15.34
CA ALA A 29 6.33 -17.56 16.13
C ALA A 29 5.94 -16.08 15.96
N ALA A 30 6.90 -15.16 15.91
CA ALA A 30 6.65 -13.75 15.66
C ALA A 30 6.09 -13.50 14.25
N TYR A 31 6.61 -14.22 13.24
CA TYR A 31 6.12 -14.15 11.86
C TYR A 31 4.68 -14.68 11.73
N GLU A 32 4.37 -15.83 12.34
CA GLU A 32 3.00 -16.37 12.37
C GLU A 32 2.02 -15.44 13.09
N ALA A 33 2.46 -14.85 14.21
CA ALA A 33 1.68 -13.84 14.92
C ALA A 33 1.42 -12.60 14.05
N GLU A 34 2.40 -12.14 13.27
CA GLU A 34 2.21 -11.03 12.32
C GLU A 34 1.23 -11.38 11.21
N LEU A 35 1.36 -12.56 10.60
CA LEU A 35 0.44 -13.05 9.57
C LEU A 35 -1.00 -13.18 10.10
N SER A 36 -1.19 -13.43 11.39
CA SER A 36 -2.51 -13.51 12.01
C SER A 36 -3.21 -12.14 12.14
N ARG A 37 -2.46 -11.03 12.09
CA ARG A 37 -3.00 -9.68 12.32
C ARG A 37 -3.68 -9.09 11.10
N ILE A 38 -3.16 -9.36 9.91
CA ILE A 38 -3.67 -8.78 8.66
C ILE A 38 -4.41 -9.86 7.89
N THR A 39 -5.73 -9.68 7.72
CA THR A 39 -6.51 -10.64 6.94
C THR A 39 -6.41 -10.34 5.44
N ALA A 40 -6.66 -11.35 4.61
CA ALA A 40 -6.80 -11.13 3.17
C ALA A 40 -7.91 -10.11 2.84
N THR A 41 -8.96 -10.02 3.68
CA THR A 41 -10.03 -9.01 3.55
C THR A 41 -9.46 -7.60 3.69
N ASP A 42 -8.60 -7.37 4.69
CA ASP A 42 -7.98 -6.07 4.94
C ASP A 42 -7.06 -5.66 3.79
N MET A 43 -6.24 -6.60 3.30
CA MET A 43 -5.37 -6.36 2.15
C MET A 43 -6.15 -6.04 0.87
N MET A 44 -7.25 -6.74 0.62
CA MET A 44 -8.13 -6.47 -0.53
C MET A 44 -8.81 -5.10 -0.41
N ALA A 45 -9.27 -4.71 0.79
CA ALA A 45 -9.86 -3.40 1.03
C ALA A 45 -8.83 -2.27 0.81
N GLN A 46 -7.62 -2.41 1.36
CA GLN A 46 -6.52 -1.46 1.16
C GLN A 46 -6.09 -1.36 -0.32
N SER A 47 -6.08 -2.49 -1.03
CA SER A 47 -5.77 -2.52 -2.46
C SER A 47 -6.84 -1.80 -3.28
N ALA A 48 -8.12 -2.00 -2.96
CA ALA A 48 -9.21 -1.29 -3.63
C ALA A 48 -9.12 0.23 -3.44
N VAL A 49 -8.85 0.70 -2.22
CA VAL A 49 -8.60 2.13 -1.93
C VAL A 49 -7.42 2.65 -2.76
N SER A 50 -6.32 1.90 -2.81
CA SER A 50 -5.12 2.30 -3.55
C SER A 50 -5.38 2.41 -5.06
N LEU A 51 -6.08 1.44 -5.64
CA LEU A 51 -6.47 1.48 -7.06
C LEU A 51 -7.34 2.70 -7.37
N LEU A 52 -8.33 3.01 -6.53
CA LEU A 52 -9.18 4.19 -6.70
C LEU A 52 -8.37 5.49 -6.67
N ASN A 53 -7.44 5.62 -5.73
CA ASN A 53 -6.55 6.79 -5.64
C ASN A 53 -5.63 6.92 -6.85
N ILE A 54 -5.07 5.80 -7.32
CA ILE A 54 -4.27 5.76 -8.55
C ILE A 54 -5.11 6.21 -9.74
N GLY A 55 -6.34 5.69 -9.89
CA GLY A 55 -7.25 6.07 -10.95
C GLY A 55 -7.54 7.57 -10.96
N VAL A 56 -7.84 8.17 -9.80
CA VAL A 56 -8.05 9.63 -9.69
C VAL A 56 -6.79 10.41 -10.11
N ARG A 57 -5.60 9.97 -9.66
CA ARG A 57 -4.34 10.60 -10.02
C ARG A 57 -4.05 10.51 -11.53
N ARG A 58 -4.34 9.37 -12.16
CA ARG A 58 -4.12 9.12 -13.59
C ARG A 58 -5.17 9.76 -14.51
N LEU A 59 -6.30 10.21 -13.98
CA LEU A 59 -7.24 11.03 -14.74
C LEU A 59 -6.69 12.42 -15.10
N GLY A 60 -5.60 12.86 -14.46
CA GLY A 60 -4.97 14.16 -14.75
C GLY A 60 -5.53 15.32 -13.93
N GLY A 61 -6.30 15.06 -12.87
CA GLY A 61 -6.83 16.08 -11.96
C GLY A 61 -5.80 16.69 -10.98
N GLY A 62 -4.52 16.39 -11.17
CA GLY A 62 -3.43 17.08 -10.49
C GLY A 62 -2.92 18.22 -11.37
N GLU A 63 -3.71 19.28 -11.55
CA GLU A 63 -3.08 20.58 -11.78
C GLU A 63 -2.15 20.79 -10.58
N GLY A 64 -0.84 20.90 -10.81
CA GLY A 64 0.08 21.24 -9.74
C GLY A 64 -0.46 22.47 -9.01
N GLU A 65 -0.31 22.52 -7.68
CA GLU A 65 -0.82 23.67 -6.93
C GLU A 65 -0.39 24.99 -7.59
N PRO A 66 -1.24 26.03 -7.60
CA PRO A 66 -0.89 27.32 -8.17
C PRO A 66 0.48 27.79 -7.63
N GLY A 67 1.48 27.88 -8.50
CA GLY A 67 2.84 28.29 -8.14
C GLY A 67 3.91 27.19 -8.13
N GLN A 68 3.59 25.93 -8.42
CA GLN A 68 4.59 24.88 -8.65
C GLN A 68 5.11 24.90 -10.10
N PRO A 69 6.43 24.76 -10.32
CA PRO A 69 7.01 24.79 -11.66
C PRO A 69 6.38 23.67 -12.52
N ALA A 70 6.00 24.01 -13.75
CA ALA A 70 5.46 23.05 -14.71
C ALA A 70 6.43 21.86 -14.85
N GLY A 71 6.03 20.70 -14.32
CA GLY A 71 6.84 19.48 -14.29
C GLY A 71 7.07 18.88 -12.90
N ALA A 72 6.83 19.61 -11.82
CA ALA A 72 6.88 19.08 -10.46
C ALA A 72 5.46 18.76 -9.96
N GLY A 73 4.97 17.55 -10.20
CA GLY A 73 3.79 17.03 -9.49
C GLY A 73 2.54 16.73 -10.30
N ALA A 74 2.44 17.18 -11.57
CA ALA A 74 1.35 16.77 -12.44
C ALA A 74 1.52 15.29 -12.79
N ALA A 75 0.62 14.44 -12.29
CA ALA A 75 0.59 13.05 -12.71
C ALA A 75 0.30 12.99 -14.21
N GLN A 76 1.15 12.29 -14.97
CA GLN A 76 0.89 12.07 -16.38
C GLN A 76 -0.46 11.34 -16.51
N ARG A 77 -1.39 11.99 -17.22
CA ARG A 77 -2.70 11.45 -17.55
C ARG A 77 -2.53 10.16 -18.34
N ASP A 78 -3.19 9.11 -17.90
CA ASP A 78 -3.06 7.75 -18.42
C ASP A 78 -4.41 7.02 -18.28
N LEU A 79 -5.24 7.09 -19.32
CA LEU A 79 -6.59 6.53 -19.31
C LEU A 79 -6.61 4.99 -19.30
N GLU A 80 -5.54 4.33 -19.75
CA GLU A 80 -5.42 2.88 -19.67
C GLU A 80 -5.25 2.45 -18.21
N GLN A 81 -4.36 3.11 -17.46
CA GLN A 81 -4.24 2.86 -16.02
C GLN A 81 -5.51 3.21 -15.23
N VAL A 82 -6.29 4.21 -15.66
CA VAL A 82 -7.59 4.51 -15.04
C VAL A 82 -8.56 3.35 -15.25
N ARG A 83 -8.60 2.79 -16.45
CA ARG A 83 -9.44 1.64 -16.77
C ARG A 83 -9.05 0.42 -15.94
N ASP A 84 -7.76 0.10 -15.87
CA ASP A 84 -7.26 -1.03 -15.08
C ASP A 84 -7.58 -0.87 -13.59
N ALA A 85 -7.46 0.36 -13.07
CA ALA A 85 -7.84 0.67 -11.70
C ALA A 85 -9.34 0.46 -11.44
N ILE A 86 -10.21 0.88 -12.38
CA ILE A 86 -11.66 0.65 -12.30
C ILE A 86 -11.98 -0.85 -12.31
N ASP A 87 -11.41 -1.59 -13.25
CA ASP A 87 -11.66 -3.02 -13.42
C ASP A 87 -11.16 -3.83 -12.22
N GLY A 88 -9.95 -3.52 -11.74
CA GLY A 88 -9.37 -4.14 -10.54
C GLY A 88 -10.16 -3.83 -9.27
N ALA A 89 -10.55 -2.56 -9.06
CA ALA A 89 -11.37 -2.18 -7.91
C ALA A 89 -12.73 -2.88 -7.93
N ARG A 90 -13.39 -2.96 -9.10
CA ARG A 90 -14.67 -3.67 -9.24
C ARG A 90 -14.54 -5.14 -8.88
N ALA A 91 -13.50 -5.82 -9.36
CA ALA A 91 -13.27 -7.23 -9.05
C ALA A 91 -13.08 -7.47 -7.54
N LEU A 92 -12.33 -6.60 -6.86
CA LEU A 92 -12.13 -6.68 -5.40
C LEU A 92 -13.43 -6.42 -4.65
N MET A 93 -14.25 -5.46 -5.08
CA MET A 93 -15.53 -5.16 -4.42
C MET A 93 -16.49 -6.35 -4.44
N GLU A 94 -16.52 -7.16 -5.50
CA GLU A 94 -17.35 -8.37 -5.56
C GLU A 94 -16.97 -9.38 -4.47
N ILE A 95 -15.67 -9.48 -4.15
CA ILE A 95 -15.17 -10.35 -3.09
C ILE A 95 -15.51 -9.77 -1.73
N LEU A 96 -15.23 -8.49 -1.52
CA LEU A 96 -15.47 -7.80 -0.25
C LEU A 96 -16.97 -7.73 0.08
N ALA A 97 -17.85 -7.66 -0.92
CA ALA A 97 -19.30 -7.62 -0.70
C ALA A 97 -19.84 -8.89 -0.02
N ARG A 98 -19.16 -10.02 -0.19
CA ARG A 98 -19.50 -11.28 0.49
C ARG A 98 -19.03 -11.34 1.94
N ARG A 99 -18.09 -10.47 2.33
CA ARG A 99 -17.38 -10.53 3.62
C ARG A 99 -17.74 -9.38 4.54
N ILE A 100 -17.75 -8.15 4.01
CA ILE A 100 -17.94 -6.89 4.75
C ILE A 100 -18.95 -5.95 4.03
N PRO A 101 -20.17 -6.41 3.70
CA PRO A 101 -21.10 -5.66 2.85
C PRO A 101 -21.47 -4.26 3.37
N GLN A 102 -21.48 -4.08 4.69
CA GLN A 102 -21.87 -2.83 5.36
C GLN A 102 -20.79 -1.75 5.27
N GLU A 103 -19.53 -2.12 5.01
CA GLU A 103 -18.38 -1.21 4.99
C GLU A 103 -18.08 -0.67 3.59
N LEU A 104 -18.78 -1.17 2.56
CA LEU A 104 -18.47 -0.87 1.16
C LEU A 104 -19.08 0.42 0.61
N GLY A 105 -19.95 1.10 1.35
CA GLY A 105 -20.61 2.33 0.89
C GLY A 105 -19.63 3.35 0.29
N PRO A 106 -18.62 3.81 1.06
CA PRO A 106 -17.65 4.79 0.57
C PRO A 106 -16.84 4.33 -0.65
N LEU A 107 -16.49 3.03 -0.73
CA LEU A 107 -15.76 2.45 -1.86
C LEU A 107 -16.61 2.43 -3.14
N ARG A 108 -17.90 2.07 -3.03
CA ARG A 108 -18.85 2.10 -4.16
C ARG A 108 -19.06 3.52 -4.69
N ASP A 109 -19.17 4.49 -3.80
CA ASP A 109 -19.34 5.91 -4.16
C ASP A 109 -18.08 6.46 -4.85
N ALA A 110 -16.89 6.09 -4.34
CA ALA A 110 -15.62 6.46 -4.95
C ALA A 110 -15.45 5.82 -6.35
N LEU A 111 -15.75 4.53 -6.51
CA LEU A 111 -15.71 3.87 -7.81
C LEU A 111 -16.67 4.51 -8.80
N SER A 112 -17.91 4.78 -8.39
CA SER A 112 -18.92 5.41 -9.25
C SER A 112 -18.48 6.77 -9.74
N ARG A 113 -17.89 7.60 -8.85
CA ARG A 113 -17.32 8.91 -9.22
C ARG A 113 -16.17 8.77 -10.23
N LEU A 114 -15.28 7.81 -10.00
CA LEU A 114 -14.15 7.54 -10.89
C LEU A 114 -14.63 7.09 -12.28
N GLN A 115 -15.61 6.17 -12.35
CA GLN A 115 -16.20 5.70 -13.59
C GLN A 115 -16.88 6.82 -14.39
N MET A 116 -17.64 7.70 -13.71
CA MET A 116 -18.25 8.84 -14.37
C MET A 116 -17.21 9.83 -14.92
N ALA A 117 -16.13 10.07 -14.17
CA ALA A 117 -15.05 10.93 -14.65
C ALA A 117 -14.34 10.31 -15.87
N TYR A 118 -13.98 9.03 -15.79
CA TYR A 118 -13.41 8.30 -16.92
C TYR A 118 -14.32 8.31 -18.16
N ALA A 119 -15.63 8.11 -17.99
CA ALA A 119 -16.59 8.14 -19.08
C ALA A 119 -16.71 9.52 -19.75
N ARG A 120 -16.52 10.63 -19.01
CA ARG A 120 -16.47 11.99 -19.58
C ARG A 120 -15.22 12.16 -20.44
N GLU A 121 -14.08 11.66 -19.97
CA GLU A 121 -12.81 11.72 -20.70
C GLU A 121 -12.80 10.86 -21.98
N MET A 122 -13.58 9.78 -22.01
CA MET A 122 -13.69 8.86 -23.14
C MET A 122 -14.68 9.31 -24.22
N GLN A 123 -15.54 10.31 -23.96
CA GLN A 123 -16.49 10.81 -24.95
C GLN A 123 -15.80 11.80 -25.90
N PRO A 124 -15.69 11.50 -27.21
CA PRO A 124 -15.18 12.47 -28.18
C PRO A 124 -16.16 13.65 -28.28
N GLY A 125 -15.73 14.85 -27.88
CA GLY A 125 -16.47 16.09 -28.11
C GLY A 125 -17.18 16.74 -26.91
N ALA A 126 -16.89 16.34 -25.66
CA ALA A 126 -17.45 17.02 -24.48
C ALA A 126 -16.71 18.33 -24.08
N ALA A 127 -15.63 18.69 -24.80
CA ALA A 127 -14.96 19.97 -24.69
C ALA A 127 -15.21 20.80 -25.96
N GLU A 128 -16.42 21.38 -26.05
CA GLU A 128 -16.69 22.75 -26.51
C GLU A 128 -18.21 23.00 -26.52
N PRO A 129 -18.69 23.87 -25.61
CA PRO A 129 -19.61 24.90 -26.05
C PRO A 129 -19.10 26.26 -25.55
N GLY A 130 -18.50 27.02 -26.46
CA GLY A 130 -18.00 28.36 -26.16
C GLY A 130 -17.28 29.00 -27.35
N ALA A 131 -17.97 29.08 -28.49
CA ALA A 131 -17.69 30.08 -29.52
C ALA A 131 -18.56 31.31 -29.27
#